data_AF-K9YF21-F1
#
_entry.id   AF-K9YF21-F1
#
_cell.length_a   1.000
_cell.length_b   1.000
_cell.length_c   1.000
_cell.angle_alpha   90.00
_cell.angle_beta   90.00
_cell.angle_gamma   90.00
#
_symmetry.space_group_name_H-M   'P 1'
#
loop_
_entity.id
_entity.type
_entity.pdbx_description
1 polymer ?
#
loop_
_entity_poly.entity_id
_entity_poly.type
_entity_poly.pdbx_seq_one_letter_code
_entity_poly.pdbx_strand_id
1 'polypeptide(L)'
;MLRNNSYSESEPKQSDNQPSKEQLIIQKKLEKVEEFVSTSHNVPLTPYKFINEEEFFSTMDEVWDNLDAAFDEAYSILEEKQRILQQAHAERHSLLQEAHQEAERIKNQTRIVQQARQEAAQIQTQTQQECEADRRETWEEIQKLRQKTESECEQLRRDAEQYAASVLMDLEHDLKEMLKVTRNGRSTLNPNEGKETPQKPKPKRKAS
;
A
#
# COMPACT_ATOMS: atom_id res chain seq x y z
N MET A 1 -12.72 -2.11 -16.89
CA MET A 1 -13.72 -3.18 -17.10
C MET A 1 -14.95 -2.85 -16.26
N LEU A 2 -15.94 -2.24 -16.89
CA LEU A 2 -17.23 -1.91 -16.29
C LEU A 2 -18.05 -3.20 -16.24
N ARG A 3 -18.19 -3.81 -15.05
CA ARG A 3 -19.03 -5.01 -14.90
C ARG A 3 -20.45 -4.54 -14.66
N ASN A 4 -21.29 -4.83 -15.66
CA ASN A 4 -22.69 -4.49 -15.75
C ASN A 4 -23.45 -4.81 -14.47
N ASN A 5 -24.13 -3.79 -14.00
CA ASN A 5 -25.16 -3.83 -13.00
C ASN A 5 -26.39 -4.52 -13.62
N SER A 6 -26.49 -5.84 -13.47
CA SER A 6 -27.74 -6.56 -13.71
C SER A 6 -28.64 -6.32 -12.50
N TYR A 7 -29.28 -5.15 -12.46
CA TYR A 7 -30.54 -5.04 -11.75
C TYR A 7 -31.46 -6.08 -12.38
N SER A 8 -31.69 -7.15 -11.64
CA SER A 8 -32.82 -8.04 -11.87
C SER A 8 -34.05 -7.17 -11.68
N GLU A 9 -34.53 -6.62 -12.78
CA GLU A 9 -35.87 -6.10 -12.97
C GLU A 9 -36.79 -7.31 -12.72
N SER A 10 -37.08 -7.56 -11.45
CA SER A 10 -38.14 -8.47 -11.06
C SER A 10 -39.42 -7.80 -11.55
N GLU A 11 -39.83 -8.20 -12.75
CA GLU A 11 -41.10 -7.87 -13.37
C GLU A 11 -42.19 -7.79 -12.28
N PRO A 12 -43.06 -6.77 -12.31
CA PRO A 12 -44.23 -6.78 -11.45
C PRO A 12 -45.01 -8.04 -11.83
N LYS A 13 -44.97 -9.05 -10.94
CA LYS A 13 -45.74 -10.27 -11.13
C LYS A 13 -47.17 -9.85 -11.44
N GLN A 14 -47.58 -10.22 -12.64
CA GLN A 14 -48.89 -9.98 -13.21
C GLN A 14 -49.92 -10.21 -12.12
N SER A 15 -50.78 -9.21 -11.93
CA SER A 15 -52.01 -9.32 -11.17
C SER A 15 -52.68 -10.63 -11.59
N ASP A 16 -52.61 -11.64 -10.74
CA ASP A 16 -53.23 -12.93 -10.94
C ASP A 16 -54.73 -12.69 -10.83
N ASN A 17 -55.32 -12.26 -11.94
CA ASN A 17 -56.73 -11.90 -12.06
C ASN A 17 -57.56 -13.18 -12.23
N GLN A 18 -57.27 -14.20 -11.41
CA GLN A 18 -58.16 -15.32 -11.24
C GLN A 18 -59.23 -14.88 -10.25
N PRO A 19 -60.52 -15.03 -10.59
CA PRO A 19 -61.57 -14.76 -9.63
C PRO A 19 -61.34 -15.65 -8.41
N SER A 20 -61.15 -15.03 -7.24
CA SER A 20 -60.99 -15.75 -5.99
C SER A 20 -62.11 -16.77 -5.86
N LYS A 21 -61.82 -17.94 -5.28
CA LYS A 21 -62.79 -19.05 -5.10
C LYS A 21 -64.14 -18.58 -4.54
N GLU A 22 -64.14 -17.48 -3.78
CA GLU A 22 -65.30 -16.83 -3.18
C GLU A 22 -66.11 -15.95 -4.14
N GLN A 23 -65.46 -15.26 -5.09
CA GLN A 23 -66.16 -14.56 -6.18
C GLN A 23 -66.98 -15.55 -7.01
N LEU A 24 -66.46 -16.77 -7.20
CA LEU A 24 -67.16 -17.86 -7.86
C LEU A 24 -68.36 -18.38 -7.02
N ILE A 25 -68.27 -18.34 -5.69
CA ILE A 25 -69.35 -18.76 -4.78
C ILE A 25 -70.48 -17.73 -4.79
N ILE A 26 -70.16 -16.44 -4.70
CA ILE A 26 -71.15 -15.35 -4.73
C ILE A 26 -71.84 -15.30 -6.09
N GLN A 27 -71.09 -15.38 -7.21
CA GLN A 27 -71.67 -15.41 -8.55
C GLN A 27 -72.62 -16.59 -8.73
N LYS A 28 -72.20 -17.79 -8.34
CA LYS A 28 -73.00 -19.01 -8.48
C LYS A 28 -74.24 -19.04 -7.59
N LYS A 29 -74.22 -18.33 -6.45
CA LYS A 29 -75.36 -18.18 -5.54
C LYS A 29 -76.32 -17.09 -6.02
N LEU A 30 -75.82 -16.00 -6.57
CA LEU A 30 -76.62 -14.95 -7.21
C LEU A 30 -77.32 -15.46 -8.47
N GLU A 31 -76.64 -16.28 -9.28
CA GLU A 31 -77.23 -17.03 -10.40
C GLU A 31 -78.39 -17.93 -9.93
N LYS A 32 -78.27 -18.52 -8.73
CA LYS A 32 -79.32 -19.36 -8.15
C LYS A 32 -80.54 -18.57 -7.71
N VAL A 33 -80.35 -17.34 -7.20
CA VAL A 33 -81.44 -16.39 -6.91
C VAL A 33 -82.10 -15.94 -8.21
N GLU A 34 -81.32 -15.67 -9.25
CA GLU A 34 -81.82 -15.32 -10.59
C GLU A 34 -82.62 -16.46 -11.22
N GLU A 35 -82.15 -17.71 -11.07
CA GLU A 35 -82.85 -18.93 -11.51
C GLU A 35 -84.16 -19.13 -10.74
N PHE A 36 -84.17 -18.89 -9.43
CA PHE A 36 -85.36 -18.99 -8.58
C PHE A 36 -86.44 -17.97 -8.98
N VAL A 37 -86.05 -16.71 -9.22
CA VAL A 37 -86.94 -15.65 -9.72
C VAL A 37 -87.39 -15.94 -11.16
N SER A 38 -86.55 -16.58 -11.97
CA SER A 38 -86.88 -16.95 -13.36
C SER A 38 -87.87 -18.12 -13.44
N THR A 39 -87.72 -19.13 -12.59
CA THR A 39 -88.52 -20.38 -12.56
C THR A 39 -89.85 -20.26 -11.82
N SER A 40 -90.04 -19.18 -11.07
CA SER A 40 -91.27 -18.88 -10.34
C SER A 40 -92.47 -18.70 -11.29
N HIS A 41 -93.64 -19.25 -10.91
CA HIS A 41 -94.85 -19.26 -11.74
C HIS A 41 -95.39 -17.84 -11.97
N ASN A 42 -95.68 -17.49 -13.23
CA ASN A 42 -96.33 -16.22 -13.55
C ASN A 42 -97.79 -16.26 -13.09
N VAL A 43 -98.26 -15.20 -12.45
CA VAL A 43 -99.68 -15.06 -12.10
C VAL A 43 -100.45 -14.60 -13.35
N PRO A 44 -101.42 -15.40 -13.85
CA PRO A 44 -102.12 -15.09 -15.11
C PRO A 44 -102.80 -13.71 -15.05
N LEU A 45 -102.78 -12.99 -16.18
CA LEU A 45 -103.28 -11.61 -16.34
C LEU A 45 -102.53 -10.51 -15.56
N THR A 46 -101.43 -10.83 -14.86
CA THR A 46 -100.62 -9.81 -14.16
C THR A 46 -99.14 -9.94 -14.52
N PRO A 47 -98.35 -8.86 -14.43
CA PRO A 47 -96.90 -8.92 -14.60
C PRO A 47 -96.16 -9.49 -13.37
N TYR A 48 -96.88 -10.01 -12.36
CA TYR A 48 -96.31 -10.46 -11.10
C TYR A 48 -96.00 -11.96 -11.11
N LYS A 49 -94.92 -12.35 -10.42
CA LYS A 49 -94.53 -13.75 -10.22
C LYS A 49 -94.92 -14.23 -8.82
N PHE A 50 -95.38 -15.46 -8.73
CA PHE A 50 -95.67 -16.13 -7.47
C PHE A 50 -94.38 -16.74 -6.92
N ILE A 51 -93.85 -16.15 -5.85
CA ILE A 51 -92.58 -16.52 -5.24
C ILE A 51 -92.87 -17.06 -3.84
N ASN A 52 -92.23 -18.17 -3.46
CA ASN A 52 -92.25 -18.65 -2.09
C ASN A 52 -91.38 -17.72 -1.23
N GLU A 53 -92.03 -16.95 -0.37
CA GLU A 53 -91.39 -15.96 0.50
C GLU A 53 -90.30 -16.58 1.38
N GLU A 54 -90.58 -17.76 1.97
CA GLU A 54 -89.68 -18.43 2.91
C GLU A 54 -88.39 -18.93 2.23
N GLU A 55 -88.52 -19.55 1.05
CA GLU A 55 -87.37 -20.06 0.29
C GLU A 55 -86.55 -18.93 -0.36
N PHE A 56 -87.20 -17.85 -0.79
CA PHE A 56 -86.54 -16.67 -1.32
C PHE A 56 -85.71 -15.95 -0.25
N PHE A 57 -86.31 -15.64 0.90
CA PHE A 57 -85.60 -14.96 1.98
C PHE A 57 -84.50 -15.85 2.57
N SER A 58 -84.71 -17.15 2.72
CA SER A 58 -83.64 -18.07 3.14
C SER A 58 -82.46 -18.07 2.17
N THR A 59 -82.71 -18.03 0.86
CA THR A 59 -81.62 -17.96 -0.14
C THR A 59 -80.95 -16.59 -0.14
N MET A 60 -81.70 -15.52 0.10
CA MET A 60 -81.17 -14.16 0.22
C MET A 60 -80.28 -14.02 1.47
N ASP A 61 -80.70 -14.58 2.62
CA ASP A 61 -79.93 -14.60 3.86
C ASP A 61 -78.62 -15.36 3.68
N GLU A 62 -78.64 -16.52 3.02
CA GLU A 62 -77.41 -17.24 2.66
C GLU A 62 -76.48 -16.38 1.77
N VAL A 63 -77.01 -15.60 0.83
CA VAL A 63 -76.19 -14.71 -0.01
C VAL A 63 -75.57 -13.61 0.84
N TRP A 64 -76.31 -13.03 1.78
CA TRP A 64 -75.80 -12.00 2.69
C TRP A 64 -74.70 -12.54 3.61
N ASP A 65 -74.89 -13.73 4.21
CA ASP A 65 -73.88 -14.35 5.07
C ASP A 65 -72.59 -14.70 4.31
N ASN A 66 -72.71 -15.24 3.09
CA ASN A 66 -71.54 -15.54 2.25
C ASN A 66 -70.83 -14.28 1.75
N LEU A 67 -71.56 -13.17 1.57
CA LEU A 67 -71.01 -11.89 1.16
C LEU A 67 -70.22 -11.23 2.29
N ASP A 68 -70.75 -11.24 3.52
CA ASP A 68 -70.09 -10.68 4.70
C ASP A 68 -68.79 -11.44 5.01
N ALA A 69 -68.84 -12.78 5.00
CA ALA A 69 -67.67 -13.63 5.18
C ALA A 69 -66.57 -13.36 4.13
N ALA A 70 -66.96 -13.14 2.86
CA ALA A 70 -66.01 -12.82 1.80
C ALA A 70 -65.38 -11.42 1.96
N PHE A 71 -66.12 -10.45 2.51
CA PHE A 71 -65.56 -9.13 2.81
C PHE A 71 -64.56 -9.20 3.97
N ASP A 72 -64.86 -9.93 5.04
CA ASP A 72 -63.95 -10.13 6.17
C ASP A 72 -62.64 -10.80 5.72
N GLU A 73 -62.71 -11.84 4.89
CA GLU A 73 -61.52 -12.48 4.33
C GLU A 73 -60.73 -11.52 3.43
N ALA A 74 -61.40 -10.75 2.57
CA ALA A 74 -60.75 -9.75 1.72
C ALA A 74 -60.03 -8.66 2.54
N TYR A 75 -60.63 -8.19 3.63
CA TYR A 75 -59.99 -7.23 4.55
C TYR A 75 -58.77 -7.85 5.24
N SER A 76 -58.86 -9.10 5.71
CA SER A 76 -57.74 -9.81 6.33
C SER A 76 -56.57 -10.00 5.35
N ILE A 77 -56.84 -10.40 4.11
CA ILE A 77 -55.82 -10.52 3.06
C ILE A 77 -55.16 -9.17 2.76
N LEU A 78 -55.95 -8.09 2.70
CA LEU A 78 -55.43 -6.74 2.44
C LEU A 78 -54.52 -6.26 3.58
N GLU A 79 -54.91 -6.50 4.83
CA GLU A 79 -54.11 -6.18 6.01
C GLU A 79 -52.79 -6.98 6.01
N GLU A 80 -52.86 -8.29 5.75
CA GLU A 80 -51.69 -9.14 5.71
C GLU A 80 -50.73 -8.75 4.58
N LYS A 81 -51.26 -8.43 3.39
CA LYS A 81 -50.46 -7.88 2.29
C LYS A 81 -49.76 -6.59 2.69
N GLN A 82 -50.47 -5.67 3.36
CA GLN A 82 -49.91 -4.41 3.81
C GLN A 82 -48.80 -4.64 4.84
N ARG A 83 -49.00 -5.58 5.77
CA ARG A 83 -47.99 -6.00 6.76
C ARG A 83 -46.73 -6.54 6.10
N ILE A 84 -46.88 -7.46 5.15
CA ILE A 84 -45.76 -8.05 4.40
C ILE A 84 -44.99 -6.97 3.64
N LEU A 85 -45.69 -6.05 2.96
CA LEU A 85 -45.05 -4.96 2.24
C LEU A 85 -44.27 -4.05 3.18
N GLN A 86 -44.85 -3.64 4.31
CA GLN A 86 -44.17 -2.82 5.30
C GLN A 86 -42.92 -3.50 5.85
N GLN A 87 -43.01 -4.79 6.18
CA GLN A 87 -41.88 -5.58 6.64
C GLN A 87 -40.79 -5.65 5.56
N ALA A 88 -41.15 -5.99 4.32
CA ALA A 88 -40.19 -6.07 3.21
C ALA A 88 -39.52 -4.71 2.93
N HIS A 89 -40.24 -3.61 3.07
CA HIS A 89 -39.67 -2.26 2.95
C HIS A 89 -38.70 -1.93 4.09
N ALA A 90 -39.04 -2.29 5.33
CA ALA A 90 -38.17 -2.08 6.49
C ALA A 90 -36.88 -2.93 6.39
N GLU A 91 -37.00 -4.21 6.04
CA GLU A 91 -35.87 -5.11 5.82
C GLU A 91 -34.97 -4.62 4.68
N ARG A 92 -35.56 -4.22 3.55
CA ARG A 92 -34.81 -3.61 2.43
C ARG A 92 -34.03 -2.39 2.89
N HIS A 93 -34.66 -1.51 3.65
CA HIS A 93 -34.01 -0.29 4.13
C HIS A 93 -32.85 -0.62 5.07
N SER A 94 -33.04 -1.54 6.02
CA SER A 94 -31.99 -2.00 6.92
C SER A 94 -30.81 -2.61 6.16
N LEU A 95 -31.08 -3.47 5.17
CA LEU A 95 -30.05 -4.11 4.36
C LEU A 95 -29.25 -3.08 3.54
N LEU A 96 -29.93 -2.09 2.94
CA LEU A 96 -29.26 -1.02 2.22
C LEU A 96 -28.37 -0.18 3.16
N GLN A 97 -28.85 0.14 4.35
CA GLN A 97 -28.07 0.88 5.34
C GLN A 97 -26.81 0.10 5.75
N GLU A 98 -26.93 -1.20 6.04
CA GLU A 98 -25.80 -2.05 6.38
C GLU A 98 -24.80 -2.15 5.22
N ALA A 99 -25.29 -2.38 3.99
CA ALA A 99 -24.45 -2.43 2.80
C ALA A 99 -23.69 -1.11 2.57
N HIS A 100 -24.34 0.03 2.79
CA HIS A 100 -23.69 1.35 2.69
C HIS A 100 -22.63 1.56 3.77
N GLN A 101 -22.92 1.18 5.03
CA GLN A 101 -21.96 1.28 6.12
C GLN A 101 -20.73 0.41 5.86
N GLU A 102 -20.93 -0.82 5.40
CA GLU A 102 -19.84 -1.74 5.08
C GLU A 102 -19.01 -1.25 3.88
N ALA A 103 -19.67 -0.71 2.85
CA ALA A 103 -18.97 -0.11 1.71
C ALA A 103 -18.07 1.07 2.15
N GLU A 104 -18.57 1.95 3.02
CA GLU A 104 -17.76 3.04 3.57
C GLU A 104 -16.63 2.51 4.47
N ARG A 105 -16.87 1.47 5.26
CA ARG A 105 -15.84 0.82 6.07
C ARG A 105 -14.70 0.26 5.21
N ILE A 106 -15.03 -0.49 4.16
CA ILE A 106 -14.05 -1.07 3.23
C ILE A 106 -13.27 0.03 2.50
N LYS A 107 -13.95 1.08 2.04
CA LYS A 107 -13.33 2.23 1.38
C LYS A 107 -12.36 2.95 2.30
N ASN A 108 -12.75 3.20 3.55
CA ASN A 108 -11.88 3.83 4.55
C ASN A 108 -10.66 2.95 4.86
N GLN A 109 -10.86 1.64 5.04
CA GLN A 109 -9.75 0.70 5.25
C GLN A 109 -8.80 0.69 4.05
N THR A 110 -9.34 0.70 2.82
CA THR A 110 -8.53 0.76 1.60
C THR A 110 -7.74 2.05 1.52
N ARG A 111 -8.35 3.19 1.84
CA ARG A 111 -7.68 4.49 1.87
C ARG A 111 -6.52 4.51 2.87
N ILE A 112 -6.73 3.97 4.08
CA ILE A 112 -5.68 3.87 5.10
C ILE A 112 -4.51 3.01 4.59
N VAL A 113 -4.80 1.86 3.99
CA VAL A 113 -3.75 0.97 3.44
C VAL A 113 -3.00 1.63 2.29
N GLN A 114 -3.70 2.34 1.39
CA GLN A 114 -3.07 3.07 0.29
C GLN A 114 -2.17 4.20 0.82
N GLN A 115 -2.64 4.97 1.78
CA GLN A 115 -1.87 6.03 2.41
C GLN A 115 -0.62 5.47 3.12
N ALA A 116 -0.78 4.42 3.92
CA ALA A 116 0.34 3.78 4.61
C ALA A 116 1.39 3.24 3.62
N ARG A 117 0.96 2.69 2.46
CA ARG A 117 1.88 2.25 1.40
C ARG A 117 2.62 3.43 0.75
N GLN A 118 1.93 4.54 0.52
CA GLN A 118 2.55 5.74 -0.03
C GLN A 118 3.60 6.33 0.93
N GLU A 119 3.25 6.44 2.22
CA GLU A 119 4.17 6.92 3.26
C GLU A 119 5.37 5.97 3.40
N ALA A 120 5.15 4.65 3.42
CA ALA A 120 6.24 3.68 3.45
C ALA A 120 7.18 3.80 2.24
N ALA A 121 6.64 3.98 1.02
CA ALA A 121 7.44 4.18 -0.18
C ALA A 121 8.25 5.49 -0.14
N GLN A 122 7.67 6.56 0.41
CA GLN A 122 8.36 7.83 0.61
C GLN A 122 9.51 7.68 1.61
N ILE A 123 9.27 7.03 2.76
CA ILE A 123 10.30 6.76 3.77
C ILE A 123 11.43 5.93 3.15
N GLN A 124 11.13 4.85 2.44
CA GLN A 124 12.15 4.03 1.78
C GLN A 124 12.98 4.83 0.79
N THR A 125 12.33 5.66 -0.04
CA THR A 125 13.02 6.51 -1.01
C THR A 125 13.93 7.52 -0.32
N GLN A 126 13.43 8.17 0.74
CA GLN A 126 14.19 9.13 1.52
C GLN A 126 15.39 8.46 2.22
N THR A 127 15.18 7.35 2.93
CA THR A 127 16.26 6.60 3.57
C THR A 127 17.30 6.14 2.57
N GLN A 128 16.89 5.72 1.37
CA GLN A 128 17.85 5.34 0.34
C GLN A 128 18.67 6.55 -0.16
N GLN A 129 18.04 7.71 -0.36
CA GLN A 129 18.76 8.94 -0.72
C GLN A 129 19.73 9.38 0.37
N GLU A 130 19.31 9.32 1.64
CA GLU A 130 20.15 9.65 2.80
C GLU A 130 21.36 8.69 2.88
N CYS A 131 21.13 7.38 2.80
CA CYS A 131 22.21 6.39 2.78
C CYS A 131 23.18 6.58 1.61
N GLU A 132 22.67 6.96 0.42
CA GLU A 132 23.52 7.24 -0.73
C GLU A 132 24.33 8.52 -0.58
N ALA A 133 23.78 9.54 0.10
CA ALA A 133 24.47 10.77 0.44
C ALA A 133 25.57 10.51 1.47
N ASP A 134 25.26 9.84 2.58
CA ASP A 134 26.20 9.49 3.64
C ASP A 134 27.36 8.65 3.10
N ARG A 135 27.04 7.67 2.23
CA ARG A 135 28.05 6.83 1.59
C ARG A 135 28.97 7.65 0.70
N ARG A 136 28.45 8.66 0.00
CA ARG A 136 29.24 9.54 -0.88
C ARG A 136 30.15 10.44 -0.06
N GLU A 137 29.62 11.06 0.98
CA GLU A 137 30.39 11.90 1.91
C GLU A 137 31.52 11.10 2.55
N THR A 138 31.21 9.94 3.13
CA THR A 138 32.20 9.04 3.72
C THR A 138 33.27 8.62 2.71
N TRP A 139 32.87 8.34 1.47
CA TRP A 139 33.81 8.01 0.40
C TRP A 139 34.77 9.18 0.11
N GLU A 140 34.23 10.39 -0.04
CA GLU A 140 35.03 11.59 -0.27
C GLU A 140 35.99 11.88 0.90
N GLU A 141 35.55 11.71 2.14
CA GLU A 141 36.40 11.85 3.32
C GLU A 141 37.52 10.83 3.35
N ILE A 142 37.23 9.54 3.09
CA ILE A 142 38.24 8.49 3.01
C ILE A 142 39.26 8.80 1.91
N GLN A 143 38.83 9.29 0.74
CA GLN A 143 39.74 9.68 -0.33
C GLN A 143 40.64 10.86 0.08
N LYS A 144 40.06 11.90 0.69
CA LYS A 144 40.83 13.05 1.20
C LYS A 144 41.84 12.64 2.25
N LEU A 145 41.44 11.79 3.20
CA LEU A 145 42.31 11.29 4.24
C LEU A 145 43.47 10.49 3.64
N ARG A 146 43.18 9.58 2.70
CA ARG A 146 44.20 8.80 1.98
C ARG A 146 45.22 9.71 1.28
N GLN A 147 44.75 10.69 0.51
CA GLN A 147 45.63 11.61 -0.20
C GLN A 147 46.51 12.43 0.76
N LYS A 148 45.92 12.89 1.88
CA LYS A 148 46.65 13.61 2.91
C LYS A 148 47.74 12.74 3.54
N THR A 149 47.39 11.52 3.98
CA THR A 149 48.36 10.60 4.59
C THR A 149 49.47 10.23 3.61
N GLU A 150 49.16 10.03 2.34
CA GLU A 150 50.17 9.77 1.30
C GLU A 150 51.16 10.93 1.17
N SER A 151 50.66 12.17 1.07
CA SER A 151 51.50 13.37 1.05
C SER A 151 52.35 13.53 2.32
N GLU A 152 51.80 13.23 3.49
CA GLU A 152 52.52 13.29 4.77
C GLU A 152 53.63 12.24 4.83
N CYS A 153 53.37 11.01 4.38
CA CYS A 153 54.38 9.96 4.29
C CYS A 153 55.51 10.34 3.31
N GLU A 154 55.18 10.95 2.17
CA GLU A 154 56.19 11.42 1.20
C GLU A 154 57.04 12.57 1.76
N GLN A 155 56.45 13.49 2.51
CA GLN A 155 57.18 14.55 3.21
C GLN A 155 58.09 13.96 4.27
N LEU A 156 57.58 13.10 5.14
CA LEU A 156 58.36 12.45 6.18
C LEU A 156 59.55 11.66 5.61
N ARG A 157 59.34 10.96 4.48
CA ARG A 157 60.42 10.23 3.80
C ARG A 157 61.50 11.19 3.31
N ARG A 158 61.12 12.30 2.67
CA ARG A 158 62.07 13.32 2.19
C ARG A 158 62.84 13.97 3.33
N ASP A 159 62.16 14.31 4.43
CA ASP A 159 62.79 14.91 5.60
C ASP A 159 63.81 13.96 6.24
N ALA A 160 63.48 12.66 6.33
CA ALA A 160 64.39 11.63 6.82
C ALA A 160 65.60 11.42 5.90
N GLU A 161 65.39 11.41 4.58
CA GLU A 161 66.47 11.35 3.59
C GLU A 161 67.41 12.55 3.70
N GLN A 162 66.85 13.76 3.84
CA GLN A 162 67.63 14.99 3.99
C GLN A 162 68.42 15.02 5.29
N TYR A 163 67.82 14.59 6.40
CA TYR A 163 68.49 14.47 7.69
C TYR A 163 69.62 13.43 7.65
N ALA A 164 69.39 12.27 7.03
CA ALA A 164 70.44 11.27 6.85
C ALA A 164 71.61 11.82 6.03
N ALA A 165 71.33 12.56 4.96
CA ALA A 165 72.35 13.20 4.14
C ALA A 165 73.17 14.24 4.93
N SER A 166 72.53 15.08 5.76
CA SER A 166 73.25 16.07 6.57
C SER A 166 74.15 15.41 7.62
N VAL A 167 73.66 14.40 8.33
CA VAL A 167 74.46 13.66 9.32
C VAL A 167 75.66 12.96 8.67
N LEU A 168 75.48 12.37 7.48
CA LEU A 168 76.58 11.75 6.73
C LEU A 168 77.60 12.79 6.27
N MET A 169 77.16 13.98 5.86
CA MET A 169 78.03 15.08 5.45
C MET A 169 78.86 15.62 6.63
N ASP A 170 78.22 15.80 7.79
CA ASP A 170 78.89 16.22 9.02
C ASP A 170 79.94 15.18 9.47
N LEU A 171 79.59 13.89 9.44
CA LEU A 171 80.52 12.81 9.75
C LEU A 171 81.71 12.77 8.79
N GLU A 172 81.49 12.99 7.49
CA GLU A 172 82.56 13.08 6.50
C GLU A 172 83.50 14.25 6.81
N HIS A 173 82.96 15.40 7.21
CA HIS A 173 83.73 16.57 7.61
C HIS A 173 84.61 16.27 8.84
N ASP A 174 84.03 15.70 9.89
CA ASP A 174 84.74 15.36 11.13
C ASP A 174 85.87 14.35 10.89
N LEU A 175 85.61 13.31 10.08
CA LEU A 175 86.62 12.33 9.70
C LEU A 175 87.77 12.97 8.90
N LYS A 176 87.48 13.91 8.00
CA LYS A 176 88.51 14.65 7.26
C LYS A 176 89.39 15.48 8.19
N GLU A 177 88.82 16.18 9.17
CA GLU A 177 89.60 16.95 10.14
C GLU A 177 90.45 16.06 11.05
N MET A 178 89.91 14.93 11.54
CA MET A 178 90.71 13.96 12.29
C MET A 178 91.88 13.36 11.47
N LEU A 179 91.65 13.05 10.19
CA LEU A 179 92.70 12.59 9.28
C LEU A 179 93.78 13.65 9.05
N LYS A 180 93.40 14.93 8.98
CA LYS A 180 94.34 16.05 8.86
C LYS A 180 95.20 16.18 10.12
N VAL A 181 94.61 16.09 11.32
CA VAL A 181 95.34 16.12 12.59
C VAL A 181 96.33 14.95 12.68
N THR A 182 95.90 13.73 12.37
CA THR A 182 96.78 12.55 12.39
C THR A 182 97.90 12.63 11.34
N ARG A 183 97.61 13.10 10.12
CA ARG A 183 98.62 13.34 9.08
C ARG A 183 99.65 14.39 9.50
N ASN A 184 99.21 15.46 10.14
CA ASN A 184 100.08 16.50 10.68
C ASN A 184 100.95 15.94 11.80
N GLY A 185 100.37 15.22 12.78
CA GLY A 185 101.10 14.56 13.88
C GLY A 185 102.15 13.54 13.40
N ARG A 186 101.82 12.76 12.36
CA ARG A 186 102.79 11.85 11.73
C ARG A 186 103.93 12.61 11.04
N SER A 187 103.64 13.73 10.39
CA SER A 187 104.66 14.55 9.70
C SER A 187 105.62 15.22 10.68
N THR A 188 105.17 15.62 11.88
CA THR A 188 106.03 16.13 12.95
C THR A 188 106.91 15.06 13.60
N LEU A 189 106.44 13.81 13.67
CA LEU A 189 107.25 12.68 14.17
C LEU A 189 108.25 12.14 13.14
N ASN A 190 108.04 12.41 11.85
CA ASN A 190 108.91 11.96 10.76
C ASN A 190 109.60 13.13 10.02
N PRO A 191 110.37 14.01 10.68
CA PRO A 191 110.98 15.18 10.04
C PRO A 191 112.17 14.84 9.12
N ASN A 192 112.54 13.56 8.95
CA ASN A 192 113.84 13.15 8.40
C ASN A 192 113.85 12.20 7.18
N GLU A 193 112.72 11.93 6.51
CA GLU A 193 112.73 11.15 5.24
C GLU A 193 112.76 12.03 3.97
N GLY A 194 113.41 13.20 4.01
CA GLY A 194 113.45 14.10 2.84
C GLY A 194 114.66 15.02 2.71
N LYS A 195 115.74 14.81 3.47
CA LYS A 195 117.01 15.55 3.25
C LYS A 195 118.08 14.59 2.81
N GLU A 196 118.17 14.42 1.49
CA GLU A 196 119.37 13.94 0.82
C GLU A 196 120.59 14.70 1.36
N THR A 197 121.58 13.94 1.82
CA THR A 197 122.86 14.47 2.27
C THR A 197 123.67 14.92 1.05
N PRO A 198 124.27 16.13 1.03
CA PRO A 198 125.18 16.51 -0.05
C PRO A 198 126.43 15.63 0.00
N GLN A 199 126.66 14.84 -1.05
CA GLN A 199 127.90 14.10 -1.25
C GLN A 199 129.09 15.08 -1.33
N LYS A 200 130.07 14.90 -0.44
CA LYS A 200 131.39 15.57 -0.53
C LYS A 200 132.14 15.07 -1.77
N PRO A 201 132.78 15.95 -2.57
CA PRO A 201 133.58 15.52 -3.71
C PRO A 201 134.92 14.91 -3.25
N LYS A 202 135.25 13.72 -3.76
CA LYS A 202 136.57 13.07 -3.60
C LYS A 202 137.62 13.76 -4.49
N PRO A 203 138.89 13.90 -4.04
CA PRO A 203 139.91 14.61 -4.81
C PRO A 203 140.69 13.71 -5.79
N LYS A 204 140.96 14.31 -6.96
CA LYS A 204 142.11 14.27 -7.89
C LYS A 204 142.76 12.93 -8.26
N ARG A 205 142.94 12.74 -9.57
CA ARG A 205 144.27 12.46 -10.17
C ARG A 205 144.45 13.20 -11.50
N LYS A 206 145.53 13.98 -11.60
CA LYS A 206 146.20 14.35 -12.86
C LYS A 206 147.24 13.27 -13.15
N ALA A 207 147.39 12.85 -14.41
CA ALA A 207 148.69 12.49 -15.00
C ALA A 207 148.53 12.30 -16.52
N SER A 208 149.39 13.03 -17.24
CA SER A 208 149.85 12.91 -18.63
C SER A 208 148.86 12.78 -19.77
#